data_AF-A0A9P5U8W6-F1
#
_entry.id   AF-A0A9P5U8W6-F1
#
_cell.length_a   1.000
_cell.length_b   1.000
_cell.length_c   1.000
_cell.angle_alpha   90.00
_cell.angle_beta   90.00
_cell.angle_gamma   90.00
#
_symmetry.space_group_name_H-M   'P 1'
#
loop_
_entity.id
_entity.type
_entity.pdbx_description
1 polymer ?
#
loop_
_entity_poly.entity_id
_entity_poly.type
_entity_poly.pdbx_seq_one_letter_code
_entity_poly.pdbx_strand_id
1 'polypeptide(L)'
;MSQRTGLCTSTLPSSANNSRAHSCLSTWKHAVTVSWGLEGHLCCLPHADYDMIIDNSLAGPNKDAKKGRKLRQFILPSHYVEPDSSPLQSHTNQIFAAIVNPVYAWVFVDFVCLIRLHFTSLDCFGVWKIFLAQL
;
A
#
# COMPACT_ATOMS: atom_id res chain seq x y z
N MET A 1 -12.05 10.54 -24.56
CA MET A 1 -10.61 10.54 -24.20
C MET A 1 -10.28 9.23 -23.49
N SER A 2 -9.58 8.31 -24.16
CA SER A 2 -9.22 7.00 -23.61
C SER A 2 -7.94 7.14 -22.79
N GLN A 3 -8.02 7.07 -21.46
CA GLN A 3 -6.82 7.00 -20.62
C GLN A 3 -6.19 5.62 -20.75
N ARG A 4 -4.96 5.53 -21.29
CA ARG A 4 -4.16 4.31 -21.29
C ARG A 4 -3.35 4.28 -19.99
N THR A 5 -3.82 3.54 -18.99
CA THR A 5 -3.03 3.15 -17.83
C THR A 5 -2.13 1.98 -18.22
N GLY A 6 -0.82 2.13 -18.01
CA GLY A 6 0.15 1.07 -18.25
C GLY A 6 0.71 0.57 -16.91
N LEU A 7 0.56 -0.72 -16.65
CA LEU A 7 1.30 -1.40 -15.58
C LEU A 7 2.60 -1.94 -16.19
N CYS A 8 3.74 -1.39 -15.80
CA CYS A 8 5.04 -1.85 -16.30
C CYS A 8 5.86 -2.42 -15.14
N THR A 9 6.03 -3.74 -15.12
CA THR A 9 6.93 -4.43 -14.21
C THR A 9 8.32 -4.47 -14.83
N SER A 10 9.20 -3.54 -14.46
CA SER A 10 10.60 -3.59 -14.88
C SER A 10 11.39 -4.46 -13.90
N THR A 11 11.65 -5.72 -14.26
CA THR A 11 12.76 -6.47 -13.67
C THR A 11 14.06 -5.91 -14.25
N LEU A 12 14.75 -5.07 -13.48
CA LEU A 12 16.11 -4.67 -13.82
C LEU A 12 17.03 -5.90 -13.78
N PRO A 13 17.94 -6.09 -14.75
CA PRO A 13 18.86 -7.23 -14.75
C PRO A 13 19.77 -7.16 -13.53
N SER A 14 19.79 -8.25 -12.75
CA SER A 14 20.43 -8.32 -11.45
C SER A 14 21.95 -8.31 -11.57
N SER A 15 22.58 -7.26 -11.04
CA SER A 15 23.92 -7.40 -10.46
C SER A 15 23.73 -7.85 -9.01
N ALA A 16 24.12 -9.10 -8.74
CA ALA A 16 24.36 -9.76 -7.46
C ALA A 16 23.67 -9.22 -6.17
N ASN A 17 22.81 -10.07 -5.58
CA ASN A 17 22.45 -10.12 -4.16
C ASN A 17 21.52 -9.06 -3.54
N ASN A 18 20.74 -8.31 -4.31
CA ASN A 18 19.65 -7.51 -3.74
C ASN A 18 18.51 -7.31 -4.75
N SER A 19 17.74 -8.36 -5.03
CA SER A 19 16.55 -8.30 -5.87
C SER A 19 15.42 -7.58 -5.13
N ARG A 20 15.50 -6.25 -5.02
CA ARG A 20 14.36 -5.43 -4.60
C ARG A 20 13.35 -5.41 -5.74
N ALA A 21 12.15 -5.89 -5.47
CA ALA A 21 11.07 -5.82 -6.44
C ALA A 21 10.63 -4.35 -6.57
N HIS A 22 10.68 -3.85 -7.80
CA HIS A 22 10.19 -2.53 -8.15
C HIS A 22 9.08 -2.64 -9.19
N SER A 23 8.02 -1.85 -9.04
CA SER A 23 6.94 -1.75 -10.01
C SER A 23 6.70 -0.30 -10.38
N CYS A 24 6.37 -0.02 -11.64
CA CYS A 24 6.03 1.32 -12.09
C CYS A 24 4.59 1.36 -12.59
N LEU A 25 3.80 2.27 -12.01
CA LEU A 25 2.46 2.61 -12.44
C LEU A 25 2.53 3.96 -13.14
N SER A 26 2.21 4.02 -14.43
CA SER A 26 2.25 5.28 -15.17
C SER A 26 0.93 5.61 -15.87
N THR A 27 0.70 6.91 -15.92
CA THR A 27 -0.31 7.59 -16.73
C THR A 27 0.42 8.54 -17.69
N TRP A 28 -0.30 9.19 -18.60
CA TRP A 28 0.27 10.08 -19.61
C TRP A 28 1.32 11.08 -19.06
N LYS A 29 1.10 11.64 -17.87
CA LYS A 29 1.97 12.68 -17.28
C LYS A 29 2.60 12.34 -15.95
N HIS A 30 2.12 11.30 -15.28
CA HIS A 30 2.57 10.95 -13.93
C HIS A 30 2.95 9.49 -13.87
N ALA A 31 4.05 9.18 -13.19
CA ALA A 31 4.50 7.83 -12.90
C ALA A 31 4.75 7.68 -11.40
N VAL A 32 4.46 6.50 -10.89
CA VAL A 32 4.72 6.10 -9.50
C VAL A 32 5.58 4.85 -9.54
N THR A 33 6.81 4.96 -9.03
CA THR A 33 7.66 3.80 -8.79
C THR A 33 7.46 3.34 -7.36
N VAL A 34 7.04 2.09 -7.22
CA VAL A 34 6.86 1.39 -5.96
C VAL A 34 8.09 0.52 -5.71
N SER A 35 8.77 0.74 -4.58
CA SER A 35 9.73 -0.22 -4.04
C SER A 35 9.01 -1.09 -3.03
N TRP A 36 8.88 -2.37 -3.33
CA TRP A 36 8.29 -3.32 -2.41
C TRP A 36 9.31 -3.66 -1.32
N GLY A 37 8.86 -3.59 -0.07
CA GLY A 37 9.60 -4.10 1.09
C GLY A 37 9.49 -5.62 1.20
N LEU A 38 9.85 -6.16 2.37
CA LEU A 38 9.53 -7.55 2.70
C LEU A 38 8.00 -7.66 2.88
N GLU A 39 7.35 -8.60 2.21
CA GLU A 39 5.91 -8.91 2.34
C GLU A 39 4.91 -7.77 1.98
N GLY A 40 5.39 -6.71 1.34
CA GLY A 40 4.53 -5.66 0.81
C GLY A 40 3.82 -6.07 -0.48
N HIS A 41 2.52 -5.78 -0.61
CA HIS A 41 1.75 -6.11 -1.81
C HIS A 41 0.63 -5.10 -2.12
N LEU A 42 0.13 -5.14 -3.35
CA LEU A 42 -1.02 -4.37 -3.81
C LEU A 42 -2.26 -5.27 -3.80
N CYS A 43 -3.35 -4.82 -3.19
CA CYS A 43 -4.63 -5.50 -3.23
C CYS A 43 -5.71 -4.57 -3.81
N CYS A 44 -6.67 -5.14 -4.55
CA CYS A 44 -7.86 -4.43 -5.01
C CYS A 44 -9.06 -5.00 -4.26
N LEU A 45 -9.86 -4.14 -3.66
CA LEU A 45 -11.05 -4.51 -2.89
C LEU A 45 -12.23 -3.57 -3.18
N PRO A 46 -13.48 -4.03 -3.03
CA PRO A 46 -14.66 -3.18 -3.16
C PRO A 46 -14.61 -2.00 -2.20
N HIS A 47 -15.14 -0.84 -2.61
CA HIS A 47 -15.14 0.35 -1.74
C HIS A 47 -15.81 0.09 -0.39
N ALA A 48 -16.92 -0.64 -0.37
CA ALA A 48 -17.62 -0.96 0.88
C ALA A 48 -16.73 -1.73 1.87
N ASP A 49 -15.91 -2.65 1.38
CA ASP A 49 -14.95 -3.40 2.20
C ASP A 49 -13.81 -2.52 2.69
N TYR A 50 -13.37 -1.55 1.87
CA TYR A 50 -12.36 -0.57 2.28
C TYR A 50 -12.84 0.23 3.48
N ASP A 51 -14.07 0.74 3.42
CA ASP A 51 -14.68 1.53 4.49
C ASP A 51 -14.76 0.72 5.79
N MET A 52 -15.21 -0.54 5.71
CA MET A 52 -15.24 -1.44 6.86
C MET A 52 -13.85 -1.64 7.49
N ILE A 53 -12.80 -1.73 6.68
CA ILE A 53 -11.42 -1.92 7.15
C ILE A 53 -10.92 -0.64 7.85
N ILE A 54 -11.11 0.53 7.26
CA ILE A 54 -10.60 1.79 7.82
C ILE A 54 -11.33 2.21 9.11
N ASP A 55 -12.62 1.88 9.22
CA ASP A 55 -13.43 2.16 10.42
C ASP A 55 -12.94 1.35 11.63
N ASN A 56 -12.32 0.18 11.41
CA ASN A 56 -11.79 -0.70 12.45
C ASN A 56 -10.28 -0.50 12.66
N SER A 57 -9.84 0.75 12.86
CA SER A 57 -8.44 1.09 13.11
C SER A 57 -8.01 0.83 14.57
N LEU A 58 -6.82 0.27 14.74
CA LEU A 58 -6.14 0.01 15.99
C LEU A 58 -4.81 0.75 16.04
N ALA A 59 -4.40 1.17 17.24
CA ALA A 59 -3.04 1.64 17.46
C ALA A 59 -2.05 0.48 17.29
N GLY A 60 -0.92 0.74 16.62
CA GLY A 60 0.12 -0.27 16.44
C GLY A 60 0.75 -0.74 17.76
N PRO A 61 1.48 -1.87 17.75
CA PRO A 61 2.00 -2.56 18.94
C PRO A 61 3.14 -1.81 19.66
N ASN A 62 3.44 -0.57 19.27
CA ASN A 62 4.54 0.19 19.83
C ASN A 62 4.17 0.76 21.21
N LYS A 63 5.05 0.58 22.20
CA LYS A 63 4.89 1.12 23.56
C LYS A 63 4.76 2.65 23.58
N ASP A 64 5.38 3.34 22.60
CA ASP A 64 5.22 4.77 22.42
C ASP A 64 3.95 5.08 21.61
N ALA A 65 2.94 5.66 22.26
CA ALA A 65 1.67 6.04 21.65
C ALA A 65 1.79 7.00 20.45
N LYS A 66 2.86 7.81 20.36
CA LYS A 66 3.10 8.64 19.17
C LYS A 66 3.57 7.81 17.99
N LYS A 67 4.35 6.75 18.23
CA LYS A 67 4.79 5.81 17.17
C LYS A 67 3.69 4.81 16.82
N GLY A 68 2.94 4.33 17.80
CA GLY A 68 1.78 3.44 17.58
C GLY A 68 0.71 4.08 16.68
N ARG A 69 0.48 5.40 16.81
CA ARG A 69 -0.41 6.15 15.91
C ARG A 69 0.09 6.26 14.47
N LYS A 70 1.39 6.13 14.22
CA LYS A 70 1.97 6.14 12.87
C LYS A 70 1.97 4.75 12.22
N LEU A 71 1.91 3.70 13.05
CA LEU A 71 1.91 2.29 12.63
C LEU A 71 0.51 1.72 12.84
N ARG A 72 -0.52 2.37 12.30
CA ARG A 72 -1.90 1.91 12.50
C ARG A 72 -2.09 0.55 11.88
N GLN A 73 -2.80 -0.29 12.61
CA GLN A 73 -3.24 -1.60 12.15
C GLN A 73 -4.74 -1.55 11.94
N PHE A 74 -5.22 -2.29 10.95
CA PHE A 74 -6.64 -2.36 10.61
C PHE A 74 -7.08 -3.81 10.70
N ILE A 75 -8.19 -4.06 11.38
CA ILE A 75 -8.76 -5.40 11.52
C ILE A 75 -9.36 -5.80 10.17
N LEU A 76 -9.03 -7.01 9.69
CA LEU A 76 -9.69 -7.54 8.50
C LEU A 76 -11.11 -8.01 8.85
N PRO A 77 -12.10 -7.69 8.00
CA PRO A 77 -13.42 -8.30 8.06
C PRO A 77 -13.35 -9.83 8.02
N SER A 78 -14.26 -10.49 8.72
CA SER A 78 -14.25 -11.96 8.87
C SER A 78 -14.38 -12.71 7.54
N HIS A 79 -15.00 -12.10 6.52
CA HIS A 79 -15.11 -12.73 5.19
C HIS A 79 -13.80 -12.74 4.39
N TYR A 80 -12.77 -12.02 4.83
CA TYR A 80 -11.41 -12.10 4.29
C TYR A 80 -10.49 -13.01 5.11
N VAL A 81 -11.00 -13.59 6.19
CA VAL A 81 -10.25 -14.50 7.04
C VAL A 81 -10.49 -15.92 6.53
N GLU A 82 -9.41 -16.59 6.13
CA GLU A 82 -9.48 -17.98 5.66
C GLU A 82 -9.99 -18.89 6.79
N PRO A 83 -10.94 -19.81 6.52
CA PRO A 83 -11.31 -20.84 7.48
C PRO A 83 -10.05 -21.60 7.95
N ASP A 84 -9.95 -21.86 9.26
CA ASP A 84 -8.78 -22.47 9.92
C ASP A 84 -7.54 -21.58 10.08
N SER A 85 -7.64 -20.28 9.81
CA SER A 85 -6.62 -19.33 10.26
C SER A 85 -6.50 -19.32 11.79
N SER A 86 -5.34 -18.91 12.30
CA SER A 86 -5.06 -18.92 13.75
C SER A 86 -6.12 -18.14 14.55
N PRO A 87 -6.88 -18.79 15.45
CA PRO A 87 -7.91 -18.11 16.24
C PRO A 87 -7.33 -17.28 17.40
N LEU A 88 -6.01 -17.37 17.62
CA LEU A 88 -5.32 -16.76 18.77
C LEU A 88 -4.90 -15.31 18.52
N GLN A 89 -4.93 -14.84 17.26
CA GLN A 89 -4.47 -13.52 16.89
C GLN A 89 -5.51 -12.82 16.01
N SER A 90 -5.80 -11.55 16.32
CA SER A 90 -6.61 -10.73 15.44
C SER A 90 -5.92 -10.60 14.08
N HIS A 91 -6.64 -10.91 13.01
CA HIS A 91 -6.15 -10.71 11.64
C HIS A 91 -6.12 -9.22 11.35
N THR A 92 -4.91 -8.64 11.39
CA THR A 92 -4.71 -7.21 11.13
C THR A 92 -3.76 -6.98 9.98
N ASN A 93 -4.04 -5.97 9.16
CA ASN A 93 -3.15 -5.48 8.13
C ASN A 93 -2.73 -4.04 8.40
N GLN A 94 -1.60 -3.64 7.83
CA GLN A 94 -1.15 -2.26 7.81
C GLN A 94 -1.33 -1.72 6.39
N ILE A 95 -2.17 -0.70 6.24
CA ILE A 95 -2.36 -0.03 4.96
C ILE A 95 -1.43 1.17 4.94
N PHE A 96 -0.43 1.13 4.05
CA PHE A 96 0.53 2.21 3.86
C PHE A 96 -0.07 3.37 3.05
N ALA A 97 -0.82 3.04 2.01
CA ALA A 97 -1.49 4.00 1.13
C ALA A 97 -2.68 3.32 0.43
N ALA A 98 -3.63 4.12 -0.06
CA ALA A 98 -4.73 3.65 -0.86
C ALA A 98 -5.06 4.63 -1.99
N ILE A 99 -5.46 4.09 -3.16
CA ILE A 99 -6.08 4.83 -4.25
C ILE A 99 -7.54 4.41 -4.29
N VAL A 100 -8.43 5.31 -3.87
CA VAL A 100 -9.85 5.01 -3.70
C VAL A 100 -10.65 5.68 -4.80
N ASN A 101 -11.52 4.90 -5.45
CA ASN A 101 -12.55 5.39 -6.35
C ASN A 101 -13.92 4.90 -5.85
N PRO A 102 -15.06 5.38 -6.39
CA PRO A 102 -16.38 5.03 -5.87
C PRO A 102 -16.75 3.54 -5.89
N VAL A 103 -16.02 2.70 -6.64
CA VAL A 103 -16.33 1.27 -6.81
C VAL A 103 -15.29 0.39 -6.12
N TYR A 104 -14.01 0.76 -6.23
CA TYR A 104 -12.87 -0.03 -5.77
C TYR A 104 -11.83 0.84 -5.06
N ALA A 105 -11.15 0.22 -4.10
CA ALA A 105 -9.95 0.73 -3.48
C ALA A 105 -8.75 -0.16 -3.85
N TRP A 106 -7.67 0.46 -4.29
CA TRP A 106 -6.37 -0.18 -4.46
C TRP A 106 -5.50 0.14 -3.25
N VAL A 107 -5.24 -0.85 -2.40
CA VAL A 107 -4.52 -0.67 -1.13
C VAL A 107 -3.11 -1.23 -1.22
N PHE A 108 -2.15 -0.44 -0.77
CA PHE A 108 -0.77 -0.85 -0.57
C PHE A 108 -0.63 -1.37 0.86
N VAL A 109 -0.52 -2.69 1.00
CA VAL A 109 -0.39 -3.37 2.30
C VAL A 109 1.07 -3.55 2.62
N ASP A 110 1.49 -3.14 3.82
CA ASP A 110 2.88 -3.09 4.24
C ASP A 110 3.09 -3.66 5.64
N PHE A 111 3.38 -4.96 5.73
CA PHE A 111 3.54 -5.64 7.02
C PHE A 111 4.67 -5.06 7.89
N VAL A 112 5.75 -4.57 7.27
CA VAL A 112 6.97 -4.12 7.97
C VAL A 112 7.29 -2.63 7.79
N CYS A 113 6.39 -1.85 7.18
CA CYS A 113 6.58 -0.42 6.91
C CYS A 113 7.82 -0.11 6.04
N LEU A 114 8.09 -0.94 5.02
CA LEU A 114 9.24 -0.79 4.11
C LEU A 114 8.86 -0.40 2.69
N ILE A 115 7.57 -0.30 2.36
CA ILE A 115 7.12 0.19 1.05
C ILE A 115 7.56 1.65 0.89
N ARG A 116 8.08 1.96 -0.31
CA ARG A 116 8.41 3.34 -0.70
C ARG A 116 7.75 3.67 -2.02
N LEU A 117 7.07 4.80 -2.05
CA LEU A 117 6.49 5.36 -3.28
C LEU A 117 7.29 6.57 -3.72
N HIS A 118 7.70 6.56 -4.99
CA HIS A 118 8.35 7.69 -5.64
C HIS A 118 7.49 8.17 -6.80
N PHE A 119 7.00 9.39 -6.72
CA PHE A 119 6.16 9.98 -7.75
C PHE A 119 7.01 10.88 -8.67
N THR A 120 6.77 10.78 -9.96
CA THR A 120 7.44 11.55 -11.00
C THR A 120 6.38 12.15 -11.92
N SER A 121 6.46 13.44 -12.19
CA SER A 121 5.53 14.17 -13.05
C SER A 121 6.29 14.85 -14.18
N LEU A 122 5.82 14.73 -15.42
CA LEU A 122 6.43 15.41 -16.57
C LEU A 122 6.29 16.93 -16.48
N ASP A 123 5.19 17.42 -15.89
CA ASP A 123 4.93 18.86 -15.76
C ASP A 123 5.73 19.50 -14.60
N CYS A 124 6.38 18.69 -13.77
CA CYS A 124 7.22 19.15 -12.66
C CYS A 124 8.39 18.19 -12.50
N PHE A 125 9.53 18.52 -13.11
CA PHE A 125 10.83 17.99 -12.73
C PHE A 125 11.18 18.50 -11.32
N GLY A 126 10.48 17.96 -10.32
CA GLY A 126 10.57 18.34 -8.92
C GLY A 126 10.21 17.14 -8.07
N VAL A 127 11.10 16.77 -7.16
CA VAL A 127 10.88 15.67 -6.20
C VAL A 127 9.75 16.10 -5.26
N TRP A 128 8.54 15.67 -5.54
CA TRP A 128 7.44 15.82 -4.59
C TRP A 128 7.69 14.87 -3.43
N LYS A 129 8.08 15.41 -2.27
CA LYS A 129 7.81 14.76 -0.99
C LYS A 129 6.29 14.77 -0.81
N ILE A 130 5.62 13.75 -1.31
CA ILE A 130 4.24 13.51 -0.95
C ILE A 130 4.25 13.16 0.53
N PHE A 131 3.76 14.10 1.35
CA PHE A 131 3.22 13.77 2.65
C PHE A 131 2.05 12.84 2.38
N LEU A 132 2.31 11.54 2.47
CA LEU A 132 1.25 10.56 2.67
C LEU A 132 0.43 11.09 3.84
N ALA A 133 -0.86 11.32 3.58
CA ALA A 133 -1.80 11.58 4.65
C ALA A 133 -1.61 10.45 5.66
N GLN A 134 -1.03 10.79 6.81
CA GLN A 134 -1.15 9.96 7.98
C GLN A 134 -2.64 10.00 8.29
N LEU A 135 -3.38 8.99 7.79
CA LEU A 135 -4.70 8.68 8.31
C LEU A 135 -4.60 8.58 9.83
#